data_AF-A0A9N7R8L4-F1
#
_entry.id   AF-A0A9N7R8L4-F1
#
_cell.length_a   1.000
_cell.length_b   1.000
_cell.length_c   1.000
_cell.angle_alpha   90.00
_cell.angle_beta   90.00
_cell.angle_gamma   90.00
#
_symmetry.space_group_name_H-M   'P 1'
#
loop_
_entity.id
_entity.type
_entity.pdbx_description
1 polymer ?
#
loop_
_entity_poly.entity_id
_entity_poly.type
_entity_poly.pdbx_seq_one_letter_code
_entity_poly.pdbx_strand_id
1 'polypeptide(L)'
;MRGIIAQAIFFVAIFLPISINATILSTSSRWIVNQDTGERVKLACVNWMSHLEPMIAEGLEKQPVHEIAWQIAADGFTCVRFTWPTFMFTRPDYYDLTVSQSLDRYNLSDAKAGILKNNPWSLGLTVRNLHKVVVRVLGQHDLMVILDNHISRPEWCCSLDDNNGFFGDLDFDPDEWLKGLTEVALIYKYTYGVSLF
;
A
#
# COMPACT_ATOMS: atom_id res chain seq x y z
N MET A 1 27.95 61.35 19.38
CA MET A 1 27.27 60.17 19.95
C MET A 1 25.98 59.93 19.17
N ARG A 2 25.97 58.95 18.25
CA ARG A 2 24.75 58.45 17.61
C ARG A 2 24.78 56.92 17.75
N GLY A 3 23.90 56.39 18.59
CA GLY A 3 23.77 54.95 18.83
C GLY A 3 23.02 54.29 17.69
N ILE A 4 23.55 53.16 17.21
CA ILE A 4 22.88 52.27 16.26
C ILE A 4 22.11 51.26 17.09
N ILE A 5 20.78 51.28 17.00
CA ILE A 5 19.91 50.29 17.63
C ILE A 5 19.78 49.13 16.63
N ALA A 6 20.40 47.99 16.94
CA ALA A 6 20.21 46.75 16.20
C ALA A 6 18.86 46.14 16.63
N GLN A 7 17.89 46.08 15.73
CA GLN A 7 16.65 45.33 15.94
C GLN A 7 16.92 43.85 15.68
N ALA A 8 16.81 43.03 16.73
CA ALA A 8 16.82 41.59 16.61
C ALA A 8 15.43 41.11 16.13
N ILE A 9 15.38 40.48 14.95
CA ILE A 9 14.18 39.82 14.44
C ILE A 9 14.13 38.42 15.03
N PHE A 10 13.13 38.15 15.87
CA PHE A 10 12.88 36.83 16.45
C PHE A 10 11.98 36.03 15.52
N PHE A 11 12.51 35.01 14.85
CA PHE A 11 11.71 34.03 14.11
C PHE A 11 11.09 33.05 15.10
N VAL A 12 9.78 33.20 15.38
CA VAL A 12 9.02 32.21 16.14
C VAL A 12 8.62 31.08 15.17
N ALA A 13 9.27 29.93 15.29
CA ALA A 13 8.84 28.72 14.59
C ALA A 13 7.58 28.18 15.28
N ILE A 14 6.42 28.40 14.67
CA ILE A 14 5.16 27.80 15.11
C ILE A 14 5.19 26.33 14.69
N PHE A 15 5.51 25.45 15.63
CA PHE A 15 5.29 24.01 15.46
C PHE A 15 3.79 23.74 15.64
N LEU A 16 3.04 23.79 14.53
CA LEU A 16 1.69 23.23 14.51
C LEU A 16 1.82 21.71 14.62
N PRO A 17 1.19 21.05 15.62
CA PRO A 17 1.09 19.61 15.61
C PRO A 17 0.30 19.21 14.36
N ILE A 18 0.92 18.43 13.46
CA ILE A 18 0.19 17.76 12.39
C ILE A 18 -0.67 16.71 13.09
N SER A 19 -1.93 17.05 13.35
CA SER A 19 -2.92 16.06 13.75
C SER A 19 -3.12 15.11 12.57
N ILE A 20 -2.49 13.94 12.64
CA ILE A 20 -2.77 12.83 11.74
C ILE A 20 -4.14 12.26 12.19
N ASN A 21 -5.22 12.88 11.73
CA ASN A 21 -6.56 12.35 11.95
C ASN A 21 -6.75 11.16 11.01
N ALA A 22 -6.29 9.98 11.43
CA ALA A 22 -6.66 8.74 10.77
C ALA A 22 -8.19 8.70 10.68
N THR A 23 -8.74 8.72 9.47
CA THR A 23 -10.18 8.63 9.26
C THR A 23 -10.61 7.21 9.59
N ILE A 24 -11.25 7.02 10.73
CA ILE A 24 -11.85 5.74 11.10
C ILE A 24 -13.19 5.66 10.38
N LEU A 25 -13.42 4.58 9.64
CA LEU A 25 -14.69 4.31 8.97
C LEU A 25 -15.56 3.40 9.83
N SER A 26 -16.86 3.63 9.80
CA SER A 26 -17.86 2.75 10.38
C SER A 26 -19.04 2.59 9.41
N THR A 27 -20.00 1.74 9.76
CA THR A 27 -21.22 1.56 8.96
C THR A 27 -22.44 2.13 9.66
N SER A 28 -23.33 2.74 8.88
CA SER A 28 -24.65 3.20 9.32
C SER A 28 -25.69 2.72 8.32
N SER A 29 -26.42 1.66 8.68
CA SER A 29 -27.27 0.90 7.75
C SER A 29 -26.46 0.47 6.52
N ARG A 30 -26.81 0.94 5.33
CA ARG A 30 -26.13 0.63 4.06
C ARG A 30 -24.94 1.53 3.73
N TRP A 31 -24.63 2.51 4.57
CA TRP A 31 -23.63 3.52 4.28
C TRP A 31 -22.33 3.28 5.02
N ILE A 32 -21.22 3.57 4.35
CA ILE A 32 -19.93 3.80 4.99
C ILE A 32 -19.88 5.26 5.40
N VAL A 33 -19.52 5.51 6.65
CA VAL A 33 -19.44 6.86 7.22
C VAL A 33 -18.11 7.05 7.93
N ASN A 34 -17.65 8.29 8.00
CA ASN A 34 -16.58 8.66 8.93
C ASN A 34 -17.14 8.53 10.36
N GLN A 35 -16.43 7.80 11.22
CA GLN A 35 -16.90 7.45 12.56
C GLN A 35 -17.08 8.68 13.46
N ASP A 36 -16.22 9.68 13.33
CA ASP A 36 -16.19 10.84 14.22
C ASP A 36 -17.19 11.92 13.80
N THR A 37 -17.36 12.12 12.49
CA THR A 37 -18.22 13.18 11.94
C THR A 37 -19.60 12.67 11.53
N GLY A 38 -19.76 11.37 11.28
CA GLY A 38 -20.96 10.78 10.69
C GLY A 38 -21.15 11.09 9.20
N GLU A 39 -20.20 11.79 8.57
CA GLU A 39 -20.27 12.13 7.15
C GLU A 39 -20.17 10.88 6.27
N ARG A 40 -20.98 10.80 5.22
CA ARG A 40 -20.98 9.67 4.30
C ARG A 40 -19.71 9.67 3.45
N VAL A 41 -19.04 8.52 3.42
CA VAL A 41 -17.87 8.26 2.56
C VAL A 41 -18.31 7.42 1.36
N LYS A 42 -17.92 7.83 0.15
CA LYS A 42 -18.18 7.07 -1.07
C LYS A 42 -16.86 6.55 -1.65
N LEU A 43 -16.73 5.23 -1.66
CA LEU A 43 -15.61 4.52 -2.26
C LEU A 43 -15.87 4.33 -3.76
N ALA A 44 -15.13 5.04 -4.59
CA ALA A 44 -15.06 4.83 -6.04
C ALA A 44 -13.63 4.39 -6.33
N CYS A 45 -13.40 3.06 -6.38
CA CYS A 45 -12.05 2.52 -6.39
C CYS A 45 -11.63 1.98 -7.76
N VAL A 46 -10.33 2.01 -8.01
CA VAL A 46 -9.65 1.11 -8.96
C VAL A 46 -9.10 -0.11 -8.24
N ASN A 47 -8.80 -1.17 -9.00
CA ASN A 47 -8.00 -2.29 -8.51
C ASN A 47 -6.55 -2.09 -8.95
N TRP A 48 -5.60 -2.35 -8.05
CA TRP A 48 -4.17 -2.36 -8.39
C TRP A 48 -3.50 -3.61 -7.82
N MET A 49 -2.89 -4.38 -8.72
CA MET A 49 -2.37 -5.71 -8.42
C MET A 49 -0.93 -5.65 -7.89
N SER A 50 -0.67 -6.43 -6.83
CA SER A 50 0.65 -6.65 -6.22
C SER A 50 0.78 -8.06 -5.60
N HIS A 51 -0.12 -8.98 -5.97
CA HIS A 51 -0.18 -10.35 -5.44
C HIS A 51 0.42 -11.43 -6.36
N LEU A 52 0.84 -11.06 -7.57
CA LEU A 52 1.49 -11.98 -8.50
C LEU A 52 2.83 -12.46 -7.95
N GLU A 53 3.44 -13.43 -8.64
CA GLU A 53 4.66 -14.11 -8.21
C GLU A 53 5.80 -13.16 -7.80
N PRO A 54 6.07 -12.05 -8.50
CA PRO A 54 7.11 -11.10 -8.08
C PRO A 54 6.74 -10.28 -6.84
N MET A 55 5.46 -10.23 -6.47
CA MET A 55 4.90 -9.46 -5.35
C MET A 55 5.26 -7.96 -5.40
N ILE A 56 5.30 -7.42 -6.60
CA ILE A 56 5.59 -6.03 -6.90
C ILE A 56 4.32 -5.42 -7.50
N ALA A 57 4.01 -4.17 -7.14
CA ALA A 57 2.88 -3.48 -7.73
C ALA A 57 3.09 -3.32 -9.24
N GLU A 58 2.11 -3.77 -10.03
CA GLU A 58 2.20 -3.76 -11.50
C GLU A 58 2.33 -2.33 -12.05
N GLY A 59 3.10 -2.18 -13.13
CA GLY A 59 3.28 -0.90 -13.83
C GLY A 59 4.38 0.01 -13.26
N LEU A 60 5.04 -0.35 -12.14
CA LEU A 60 6.19 0.40 -11.61
C LEU A 60 7.41 0.37 -12.54
N GLU A 61 7.46 -0.57 -13.48
CA GLU A 61 8.43 -0.61 -14.57
C GLU A 61 8.11 0.38 -15.70
N LYS A 62 6.88 0.93 -15.74
CA LYS A 62 6.43 1.89 -16.77
C LYS A 62 6.38 3.33 -16.27
N GLN A 63 6.00 3.56 -15.02
CA GLN A 63 5.79 4.91 -14.47
C GLN A 63 6.29 5.04 -13.02
N PRO A 64 6.71 6.24 -12.59
CA PRO A 64 6.97 6.51 -11.18
C PRO A 64 5.70 6.28 -10.34
N VAL A 65 5.85 5.71 -9.14
CA VAL A 65 4.70 5.39 -8.26
C VAL A 65 3.81 6.61 -7.97
N HIS A 66 4.40 7.79 -7.83
CA HIS A 66 3.65 9.03 -7.58
C HIS A 66 2.82 9.47 -8.79
N GLU A 67 3.29 9.22 -10.02
CA GLU A 67 2.56 9.56 -11.24
C GLU A 67 1.34 8.65 -11.40
N ILE A 68 1.48 7.35 -11.09
CA ILE A 68 0.36 6.40 -11.10
C ILE A 68 -0.70 6.84 -10.07
N ALA A 69 -0.29 7.10 -8.83
CA ALA A 69 -1.20 7.53 -7.77
C ALA A 69 -1.88 8.88 -8.09
N TRP A 70 -1.11 9.84 -8.62
CA TRP A 70 -1.65 11.13 -9.06
C TRP A 70 -2.71 10.93 -10.16
N GLN A 71 -2.44 10.11 -11.16
CA GLN A 71 -3.36 9.86 -12.27
C GLN A 71 -4.67 9.24 -11.77
N ILE A 72 -4.61 8.25 -10.86
CA ILE A 72 -5.80 7.64 -10.25
C ILE A 72 -6.68 8.70 -9.58
N ALA A 73 -6.08 9.60 -8.80
CA ALA A 73 -6.80 10.68 -8.14
C ALA A 73 -7.36 11.71 -9.16
N ALA A 74 -6.58 12.07 -10.17
CA ALA A 74 -6.97 13.01 -11.23
C ALA A 74 -8.16 12.49 -12.06
N ASP A 75 -8.26 11.17 -12.24
CA ASP A 75 -9.39 10.51 -12.90
C ASP A 75 -10.67 10.46 -12.04
N GLY A 76 -10.60 10.94 -10.80
CA GLY A 76 -11.75 11.09 -9.89
C GLY A 76 -12.04 9.88 -9.01
N PHE A 77 -11.12 8.90 -8.95
CA PHE A 77 -11.22 7.80 -7.99
C PHE A 77 -10.87 8.28 -6.58
N THR A 78 -11.51 7.69 -5.58
CA THR A 78 -11.31 8.03 -4.15
C THR A 78 -10.56 6.94 -3.40
N CYS A 79 -10.30 5.80 -4.03
CA CYS A 79 -9.65 4.67 -3.38
C CYS A 79 -8.98 3.71 -4.36
N VAL A 80 -8.13 2.84 -3.79
CA VAL A 80 -7.51 1.72 -4.48
C VAL A 80 -7.75 0.45 -3.68
N ARG A 81 -8.33 -0.57 -4.32
CA ARG A 81 -8.26 -1.96 -3.84
C ARG A 81 -6.87 -2.50 -4.20
N PHE A 82 -6.02 -2.60 -3.20
CA PHE A 82 -4.60 -2.96 -3.37
C PHE A 82 -4.36 -4.36 -2.82
N THR A 83 -4.00 -5.27 -3.72
CA THR A 83 -4.00 -6.70 -3.45
C THR A 83 -2.67 -7.17 -2.86
N TRP A 84 -2.69 -8.16 -1.99
CA TRP A 84 -1.50 -8.83 -1.48
C TRP A 84 -1.72 -10.34 -1.27
N PRO A 85 -0.68 -11.18 -1.38
CA PRO A 85 -0.76 -12.61 -1.10
C PRO A 85 -0.39 -12.92 0.36
N THR A 86 -1.05 -13.88 1.01
CA THR A 86 -0.83 -14.25 2.41
C THR A 86 0.65 -14.50 2.71
N PHE A 87 1.31 -15.26 1.82
CA PHE A 87 2.70 -15.66 2.03
C PHE A 87 3.68 -14.49 2.10
N MET A 88 3.38 -13.35 1.45
CA MET A 88 4.21 -12.14 1.54
C MET A 88 4.49 -11.75 2.99
N PHE A 89 3.52 -11.95 3.89
CA PHE A 89 3.61 -11.55 5.29
C PHE A 89 3.83 -12.71 6.27
N THR A 90 3.60 -13.96 5.86
CA THR A 90 3.63 -15.11 6.78
C THR A 90 4.80 -16.08 6.57
N ARG A 91 5.43 -16.09 5.39
CA ARG A 91 6.49 -17.05 5.05
C ARG A 91 7.90 -16.42 5.11
N PRO A 92 8.86 -17.03 5.82
CA PRO A 92 10.20 -16.48 6.00
C PRO A 92 11.01 -16.23 4.73
N ASP A 93 10.78 -16.99 3.67
CA ASP A 93 11.46 -16.86 2.38
C ASP A 93 11.14 -15.54 1.65
N TYR A 94 10.04 -14.87 2.00
CA TYR A 94 9.67 -13.56 1.47
C TYR A 94 10.06 -12.39 2.38
N TYR A 95 10.56 -12.66 3.58
CA TYR A 95 10.76 -11.62 4.59
C TYR A 95 11.83 -10.60 4.19
N ASP A 96 12.93 -11.11 3.65
CA ASP A 96 14.09 -10.35 3.20
C ASP A 96 14.23 -10.36 1.67
N LEU A 97 13.24 -10.91 0.94
CA LEU A 97 13.25 -10.93 -0.51
C LEU A 97 13.16 -9.50 -1.05
N THR A 98 14.25 -9.04 -1.67
CA THR A 98 14.30 -7.73 -2.31
C THR A 98 13.54 -7.71 -3.63
N VAL A 99 13.09 -6.53 -4.04
CA VAL A 99 12.47 -6.29 -5.35
C VAL A 99 13.39 -6.79 -6.47
N SER A 100 14.68 -6.47 -6.41
CA SER A 100 15.67 -6.98 -7.37
C SER A 100 15.71 -8.51 -7.41
N GLN A 101 15.85 -9.16 -6.26
CA GLN A 101 15.93 -10.62 -6.18
C GLN A 101 14.64 -11.31 -6.65
N SER A 102 13.49 -10.72 -6.35
CA SER A 102 12.19 -11.22 -6.80
C SER A 102 12.11 -11.21 -8.33
N LEU A 103 12.46 -10.09 -8.97
CA LEU A 103 12.49 -9.98 -10.43
C LEU A 103 13.51 -10.94 -11.06
N ASP A 104 14.69 -11.10 -10.45
CA ASP A 104 15.73 -12.01 -10.92
C ASP A 104 15.26 -13.49 -10.87
N ARG A 105 14.48 -13.87 -9.84
CA ARG A 105 13.92 -15.23 -9.69
C ARG A 105 13.04 -15.64 -10.87
N TYR A 106 12.37 -14.68 -11.51
CA TYR A 106 11.46 -14.91 -12.64
C TYR A 106 12.05 -14.46 -13.99
N ASN A 107 13.35 -14.17 -14.06
CA ASN A 107 14.04 -13.69 -15.26
C ASN A 107 13.41 -12.41 -15.88
N LEU A 108 12.87 -11.51 -15.05
CA LEU A 108 12.18 -10.30 -15.47
C LEU A 108 13.15 -9.11 -15.67
N SER A 109 14.17 -9.29 -16.52
CA SER A 109 15.22 -8.29 -16.76
C SER A 109 14.69 -6.96 -17.29
N ASP A 110 13.69 -7.00 -18.18
CA ASP A 110 13.11 -5.79 -18.78
C ASP A 110 12.31 -4.99 -17.76
N ALA A 111 11.53 -5.67 -16.91
CA ALA A 111 10.81 -5.04 -15.81
C ALA A 111 11.78 -4.43 -14.80
N LYS A 112 12.88 -5.14 -14.47
CA LYS A 112 13.94 -4.62 -13.60
C LYS A 112 14.59 -3.37 -14.17
N ALA A 113 14.89 -3.33 -15.47
CA ALA A 113 15.43 -2.16 -16.14
C ALA A 113 14.42 -0.99 -16.14
N GLY A 114 13.13 -1.28 -16.37
CA GLY A 114 12.06 -0.28 -16.28
C GLY A 114 11.89 0.30 -14.87
N ILE A 115 11.96 -0.55 -13.84
CA ILE A 115 11.93 -0.12 -12.44
C ILE A 115 13.17 0.71 -12.10
N LEU A 116 14.36 0.32 -12.57
CA LEU A 116 15.57 1.12 -12.40
C LEU A 116 15.41 2.53 -13.00
N LYS A 117 14.75 2.63 -14.15
CA LYS A 117 14.50 3.91 -14.82
C LYS A 117 13.48 4.78 -14.08
N ASN A 118 12.37 4.20 -13.62
CA ASN A 118 11.21 4.95 -13.14
C ASN A 118 11.14 5.06 -11.60
N ASN A 119 11.66 4.06 -10.89
CA ASN A 119 11.61 3.92 -9.43
C ASN A 119 12.93 3.34 -8.88
N PRO A 120 14.12 3.94 -9.16
CA PRO A 120 15.43 3.35 -8.83
C PRO A 120 15.62 3.05 -7.34
N TRP A 121 14.98 3.82 -6.48
CA TRP A 121 15.02 3.67 -5.01
C TRP A 121 14.40 2.35 -4.51
N SER A 122 13.58 1.68 -5.33
CA SER A 122 12.79 0.52 -4.90
C SER A 122 13.53 -0.81 -4.98
N LEU A 123 14.54 -0.95 -5.85
CA LEU A 123 15.17 -2.25 -6.15
C LEU A 123 15.81 -2.92 -4.93
N GLY A 124 16.36 -2.13 -4.01
CA GLY A 124 16.98 -2.60 -2.76
C GLY A 124 16.01 -2.80 -1.61
N LEU A 125 14.74 -2.41 -1.75
CA LEU A 125 13.73 -2.66 -0.73
C LEU A 125 13.27 -4.11 -0.77
N THR A 126 12.82 -4.63 0.37
CA THR A 126 12.05 -5.88 0.40
C THR A 126 10.69 -5.67 -0.27
N VAL A 127 10.11 -6.72 -0.83
CA VAL A 127 8.77 -6.66 -1.45
C VAL A 127 7.71 -6.15 -0.46
N ARG A 128 7.80 -6.55 0.82
CA ARG A 128 6.97 -6.02 1.91
C ARG A 128 7.14 -4.52 2.13
N ASN A 129 8.39 -4.03 2.13
CA ASN A 129 8.66 -2.60 2.31
C ASN A 129 8.23 -1.80 1.08
N LEU A 130 8.38 -2.33 -0.13
CA LEU A 130 7.84 -1.69 -1.33
C LEU A 130 6.31 -1.56 -1.22
N HIS A 131 5.61 -2.63 -0.85
CA HIS A 131 4.16 -2.61 -0.65
C HIS A 131 3.74 -1.51 0.33
N LYS A 132 4.44 -1.37 1.46
CA LYS A 132 4.21 -0.27 2.43
C LYS A 132 4.43 1.11 1.83
N VAL A 133 5.46 1.28 1.00
CA VAL A 133 5.74 2.56 0.33
C VAL A 133 4.61 2.90 -0.64
N VAL A 134 4.12 1.94 -1.43
CA VAL A 134 3.00 2.16 -2.37
C VAL A 134 1.75 2.62 -1.61
N VAL A 135 1.37 1.93 -0.53
CA VAL A 135 0.23 2.34 0.32
C VAL A 135 0.41 3.76 0.87
N ARG A 136 1.61 4.11 1.32
CA ARG A 136 1.90 5.48 1.79
C ARG A 136 1.77 6.51 0.67
N VAL A 137 2.26 6.22 -0.53
CA VAL A 137 2.17 7.12 -1.69
C VAL A 137 0.71 7.34 -2.09
N LEU A 138 -0.12 6.31 -2.08
CA LEU A 138 -1.56 6.44 -2.31
C LEU A 138 -2.20 7.41 -1.30
N GLY A 139 -1.90 7.25 -0.01
CA GLY A 139 -2.40 8.16 1.03
C GLY A 139 -1.87 9.60 0.90
N GLN A 140 -0.68 9.81 0.34
CA GLN A 140 -0.14 11.15 0.05
C GLN A 140 -0.88 11.87 -1.09
N HIS A 141 -1.65 11.12 -1.89
CA HIS A 141 -2.52 11.63 -2.96
C HIS A 141 -4.01 11.55 -2.57
N ASP A 142 -4.30 11.53 -1.26
CA ASP A 142 -5.66 11.50 -0.70
C ASP A 142 -6.52 10.30 -1.17
N LEU A 143 -5.87 9.21 -1.61
CA LEU A 143 -6.55 7.96 -1.96
C LEU A 143 -6.65 7.06 -0.74
N MET A 144 -7.87 6.61 -0.42
CA MET A 144 -8.04 5.54 0.56
C MET A 144 -7.56 4.20 -0.02
N VAL A 145 -7.08 3.29 0.84
CA VAL A 145 -6.61 1.98 0.42
C VAL A 145 -7.45 0.90 1.07
N ILE A 146 -8.01 0.02 0.26
CA ILE A 146 -8.62 -1.24 0.69
C ILE A 146 -7.57 -2.32 0.50
N LEU A 147 -7.03 -2.83 1.60
CA LEU A 147 -6.04 -3.91 1.56
C LEU A 147 -6.74 -5.24 1.35
N ASP A 148 -6.52 -5.84 0.19
CA ASP A 148 -7.23 -7.04 -0.27
C ASP A 148 -6.30 -8.24 -0.19
N ASN A 149 -6.56 -9.14 0.77
CA ASN A 149 -5.90 -10.44 0.76
C ASN A 149 -6.47 -11.26 -0.38
N HIS A 150 -5.72 -11.31 -1.49
CA HIS A 150 -6.25 -11.81 -2.75
C HIS A 150 -6.09 -13.31 -2.91
N ILE A 151 -4.96 -13.83 -2.41
CA ILE A 151 -4.54 -15.21 -2.61
C ILE A 151 -3.57 -15.63 -1.49
N SER A 152 -3.33 -16.91 -1.29
CA SER A 152 -2.35 -17.37 -0.31
C SER A 152 -0.94 -17.41 -0.90
N ARG A 153 -0.72 -18.29 -1.87
CA ARG A 153 0.52 -18.41 -2.62
C ARG A 153 0.52 -17.36 -3.74
N PRO A 154 1.58 -16.56 -3.91
CA PRO A 154 1.64 -15.55 -4.96
C PRO A 154 1.60 -16.22 -6.34
N GLU A 155 0.61 -15.87 -7.16
CA GLU A 155 0.47 -16.30 -8.56
C GLU A 155 -0.68 -15.56 -9.26
N TRP A 156 -0.86 -15.85 -10.55
CA TRP A 156 -2.06 -15.46 -11.29
C TRP A 156 -3.27 -16.31 -10.87
N CYS A 157 -4.26 -15.67 -10.26
CA CYS A 157 -5.56 -16.28 -9.97
C CYS A 157 -6.49 -16.21 -11.20
N CYS A 158 -7.66 -16.84 -11.25
CA CYS A 158 -8.47 -17.44 -10.21
C CYS A 158 -9.12 -18.68 -10.85
N SER A 159 -8.30 -19.70 -11.07
CA SER A 159 -8.75 -20.93 -11.72
C SER A 159 -9.35 -21.87 -10.67
N LEU A 160 -10.26 -22.76 -11.08
CA LEU A 160 -10.83 -23.74 -10.15
C LEU A 160 -9.81 -24.79 -9.67
N ASP A 161 -8.61 -24.81 -10.26
CA ASP A 161 -7.53 -25.76 -10.01
C ASP A 161 -6.21 -25.09 -9.60
N ASP A 162 -6.23 -23.80 -9.23
CA ASP A 162 -5.04 -23.08 -8.73
C ASP A 162 -4.66 -23.45 -7.28
N ASN A 163 -5.50 -24.23 -6.60
CA ASN A 163 -5.36 -24.68 -5.21
C ASN A 163 -5.28 -23.52 -4.19
N ASN A 164 -5.80 -22.34 -4.52
CA ASN A 164 -5.85 -21.18 -3.64
C ASN A 164 -7.26 -20.63 -3.39
N GLY A 165 -8.28 -21.34 -3.87
CA GLY A 165 -9.67 -20.87 -3.85
C GLY A 165 -10.21 -20.66 -2.44
N PHE A 166 -10.30 -21.71 -1.63
CA PHE A 166 -10.88 -21.62 -0.28
C PHE A 166 -10.57 -22.82 0.63
N PHE A 167 -11.30 -22.93 1.75
CA PHE A 167 -11.16 -24.00 2.74
C PHE A 167 -11.02 -25.39 2.11
N GLY A 168 -9.89 -26.04 2.39
CA GLY A 168 -9.58 -27.39 1.92
C GLY A 168 -8.65 -27.43 0.71
N ASP A 169 -8.38 -26.29 0.07
CA ASP A 169 -7.36 -26.21 -0.99
C ASP A 169 -5.94 -26.24 -0.41
N LEU A 170 -5.00 -26.74 -1.22
CA LEU A 170 -3.62 -27.03 -0.78
C LEU A 170 -2.89 -25.80 -0.23
N ASP A 171 -3.05 -24.64 -0.88
CA ASP A 171 -2.34 -23.42 -0.53
C ASP A 171 -3.14 -22.55 0.45
N PHE A 172 -4.38 -22.93 0.82
CA PHE A 172 -5.22 -22.18 1.76
C PHE A 172 -5.29 -22.83 3.15
N ASP A 173 -4.43 -22.36 4.07
CA ASP A 173 -4.49 -22.67 5.49
C ASP A 173 -5.21 -21.53 6.26
N PRO A 174 -6.35 -21.79 6.93
CA PRO A 174 -7.10 -20.79 7.68
C PRO A 174 -6.33 -20.13 8.83
N ASP A 175 -5.46 -20.88 9.51
CA ASP A 175 -4.69 -20.36 10.63
C ASP A 175 -3.58 -19.42 10.13
N GLU A 176 -2.96 -19.78 9.00
CA GLU A 176 -2.00 -18.90 8.33
C GLU A 176 -2.67 -17.67 7.72
N TRP A 177 -3.86 -17.84 7.14
CA TRP A 177 -4.67 -16.73 6.63
C TRP A 177 -4.98 -15.71 7.73
N LEU A 178 -5.46 -16.17 8.89
CA LEU A 178 -5.72 -15.30 10.04
C LEU A 178 -4.44 -14.62 10.56
N LYS A 179 -3.31 -15.33 10.56
CA LYS A 179 -2.00 -14.76 10.86
C LYS A 179 -1.64 -13.65 9.88
N GLY A 180 -1.82 -13.89 8.57
CA GLY A 180 -1.58 -12.89 7.53
C GLY A 180 -2.42 -11.63 7.73
N LEU A 181 -3.73 -11.77 7.97
CA LEU A 181 -4.62 -10.65 8.27
C LEU A 181 -4.17 -9.87 9.51
N THR A 182 -3.75 -10.58 10.56
CA THR A 182 -3.26 -9.97 11.80
C THR A 182 -1.97 -9.18 11.57
N GLU A 183 -1.00 -9.75 10.86
CA GLU A 183 0.26 -9.08 10.54
C GLU A 183 0.03 -7.82 9.70
N VAL A 184 -0.81 -7.90 8.68
CA VAL A 184 -1.16 -6.74 7.85
C VAL A 184 -1.88 -5.68 8.67
N ALA A 185 -2.83 -6.05 9.54
CA ALA A 185 -3.48 -5.13 10.45
C ALA A 185 -2.50 -4.39 11.37
N LEU A 186 -1.50 -5.10 11.92
CA LEU A 186 -0.48 -4.49 12.76
C LEU A 186 0.45 -3.57 11.97
N ILE A 187 0.88 -3.98 10.77
CA ILE A 187 1.79 -3.22 9.91
C ILE A 187 1.16 -1.88 9.49
N TYR A 188 -0.12 -1.87 9.13
CA TYR A 188 -0.80 -0.70 8.60
C TYR A 188 -1.61 0.10 9.61
N LYS A 189 -1.66 -0.32 10.87
CA LYS A 189 -2.46 0.30 11.95
C LYS A 189 -2.38 1.83 12.03
N TYR A 190 -1.20 2.41 11.77
CA TYR A 190 -0.95 3.85 11.86
C TYR A 190 -0.75 4.52 10.50
N THR A 191 -1.17 3.86 9.41
CA THR A 191 -1.08 4.40 8.06
C THR A 191 -2.36 5.14 7.71
N TYR A 192 -2.23 6.42 7.35
CA TYR A 192 -3.37 7.27 6.98
C TYR A 192 -4.09 6.71 5.74
N GLY A 193 -5.43 6.76 5.75
CA GLY A 193 -6.26 6.37 4.61
C GLY A 193 -6.40 4.86 4.37
N VAL A 194 -5.84 4.00 5.22
CA VAL A 194 -5.94 2.54 5.05
C VAL A 194 -7.15 2.00 5.79
N SER A 195 -7.99 1.25 5.06
CA SER A 195 -9.06 0.43 5.62
C SER A 195 -8.78 -1.04 5.31
N LEU A 196 -8.92 -1.89 6.33
CA LEU A 196 -8.94 -3.33 6.18
C LEU A 196 -10.41 -3.74 6.18
N PHE A 197 -10.83 -4.42 5.13
CA PHE A 197 -12.15 -5.03 5.03
C PHE A 197 -12.00 -6.55 5.05
#